data_AF-A0A821K4Z3-F1
#
_entry.id   AF-A0A821K4Z3-F1
#
_cell.length_a   1.000
_cell.length_b   1.000
_cell.length_c   1.000
_cell.angle_alpha   90.00
_cell.angle_beta   90.00
_cell.angle_gamma   90.00
#
_symmetry.space_group_name_H-M   'P 1'
#
loop_
_entity.id
_entity.type
_entity.pdbx_description
1 polymer ?
#
loop_
_entity_poly.entity_id
_entity_poly.type
_entity_poly.pdbx_seq_one_letter_code
_entity_poly.pdbx_strand_id
1 'polypeptide(L)'
;WSTKIGARQQQQQQNRQQLQQNRRQQHQQQQQNRQQLQQNRRQQHQQQQQNRQQLQQNRRQQHQQQQQNRQQHRQQHRQLQQNRQQHRQLQQNRQQHRQQQQNRQQQYSQLPQSRQLVRGTINGNTVELYNTTTKIWSAGPSMFDARILHTATLLPDGRLIATGGYYNRYLKTAEIYNPTTNTRSTISSMNTARYGHQAIYLPAPSNKLLVMGGVGNNSVMLQSCELYDFASNTWTYTTSMIEKRVYFTATYLPSLSKVLAIGGTAT
;
A
#
# COMPACT_ATOMS: atom_id res chain seq x y z
N TRP A 1 -46.27 -6.22 -121.09
CA TRP A 1 -46.60 -5.14 -120.13
C TRP A 1 -46.96 -5.65 -118.72
N SER A 2 -47.62 -6.80 -118.57
CA SER A 2 -48.00 -7.38 -117.25
C SER A 2 -46.82 -7.79 -116.33
N THR A 3 -45.73 -8.35 -116.89
CA THR A 3 -44.60 -8.91 -116.10
C THR A 3 -43.72 -7.86 -115.39
N LYS A 4 -43.58 -6.64 -115.95
CA LYS A 4 -42.78 -5.56 -115.35
C LYS A 4 -43.50 -4.87 -114.17
N ILE A 5 -44.83 -4.93 -114.11
CA ILE A 5 -45.65 -4.34 -113.04
C ILE A 5 -45.61 -5.25 -111.80
N GLY A 6 -45.71 -6.57 -111.99
CA GLY A 6 -45.59 -7.55 -110.90
C GLY A 6 -44.23 -7.52 -110.20
N ALA A 7 -43.13 -7.41 -110.95
CA ALA A 7 -41.78 -7.29 -110.39
C ALA A 7 -41.59 -5.99 -109.58
N ARG A 8 -42.14 -4.86 -110.05
CA ARG A 8 -42.13 -3.59 -109.30
C ARG A 8 -42.94 -3.66 -108.01
N GLN A 9 -44.13 -4.28 -108.03
CA GLN A 9 -44.95 -4.47 -106.83
C GLN A 9 -44.26 -5.36 -105.80
N GLN A 10 -43.64 -6.45 -106.23
CA GLN A 10 -42.90 -7.37 -105.36
C GLN A 10 -41.70 -6.69 -104.72
N GLN A 11 -40.94 -5.89 -105.49
CA GLN A 11 -39.81 -5.12 -104.95
C GLN A 11 -40.26 -4.00 -104.00
N GLN A 12 -41.41 -3.36 -104.26
CA GLN A 12 -41.98 -2.37 -103.34
C GLN A 12 -42.44 -3.02 -102.03
N GLN A 13 -42.97 -4.25 -102.09
CA GLN A 13 -43.37 -5.03 -100.92
C GLN A 13 -42.14 -5.47 -100.10
N GLN A 14 -41.07 -5.93 -100.75
CA GLN A 14 -39.79 -6.22 -100.11
C GLN A 14 -39.19 -4.98 -99.45
N ASN A 15 -39.17 -3.83 -100.13
CA ASN A 15 -38.69 -2.57 -99.54
C ASN A 15 -39.52 -2.13 -98.33
N ARG A 16 -40.85 -2.32 -98.35
CA ARG A 16 -41.71 -2.05 -97.18
C ARG A 16 -41.42 -3.01 -96.03
N GLN A 17 -41.23 -4.30 -96.31
CA GLN A 17 -40.88 -5.30 -95.30
C GLN A 17 -39.52 -5.00 -94.67
N GLN A 18 -38.52 -4.65 -95.47
CA GLN A 18 -37.20 -4.29 -94.98
C GLN A 18 -37.21 -2.98 -94.19
N LEU A 19 -37.96 -1.97 -94.62
CA LEU A 19 -38.16 -0.75 -93.85
C LEU A 19 -38.87 -1.02 -92.51
N GLN A 20 -39.87 -1.92 -92.49
CA GLN A 20 -40.55 -2.34 -91.27
C GLN A 20 -39.61 -3.11 -90.33
N GLN A 21 -38.77 -4.00 -90.87
CA GLN A 21 -37.73 -4.69 -90.10
C GLN A 21 -36.71 -3.71 -89.50
N ASN A 22 -36.22 -2.75 -90.29
CA ASN A 22 -35.29 -1.71 -89.82
C ASN A 22 -35.92 -0.85 -88.72
N ARG A 23 -37.20 -0.45 -88.86
CA ARG A 23 -37.92 0.29 -87.80
C ARG A 23 -38.10 -0.53 -86.53
N ARG A 24 -38.40 -1.83 -86.65
CA ARG A 24 -38.51 -2.74 -85.50
C ARG A 24 -37.16 -2.91 -84.79
N GLN A 25 -36.08 -3.11 -85.53
CA GLN A 25 -34.73 -3.19 -84.98
C GLN A 25 -34.32 -1.88 -84.29
N GLN A 26 -34.55 -0.74 -84.93
CA GLN A 26 -34.26 0.57 -84.34
C GLN A 26 -35.08 0.83 -83.07
N HIS A 27 -36.35 0.42 -83.06
CA HIS A 27 -37.20 0.52 -81.87
C HIS A 27 -36.72 -0.41 -80.75
N GLN A 28 -36.36 -1.67 -81.05
CA GLN A 28 -35.76 -2.59 -80.10
C GLN A 28 -34.44 -2.05 -79.52
N GLN A 29 -33.55 -1.51 -80.36
CA GLN A 29 -32.30 -0.90 -79.92
C GLN A 29 -32.55 0.31 -79.01
N GLN A 30 -33.53 1.17 -79.33
CA GLN A 30 -33.90 2.29 -78.46
C GLN A 30 -34.49 1.82 -77.13
N GLN A 31 -35.29 0.76 -77.12
CA GLN A 31 -35.82 0.18 -75.87
C GLN A 31 -34.69 -0.39 -75.01
N GLN A 32 -33.75 -1.14 -75.60
CA GLN A 32 -32.56 -1.66 -74.92
C GLN A 32 -31.71 -0.52 -74.35
N ASN A 33 -31.43 0.52 -75.13
CA ASN A 33 -30.66 1.68 -74.66
C ASN A 33 -31.36 2.40 -73.50
N ARG A 34 -32.71 2.55 -73.53
CA ARG A 34 -33.46 3.12 -72.41
C ARG A 34 -33.40 2.24 -71.17
N GLN A 35 -33.54 0.93 -71.31
CA GLN A 35 -33.41 -0.02 -70.20
C GLN A 35 -32.02 0.02 -69.58
N GLN A 36 -30.96 0.02 -70.41
CA GLN A 36 -29.58 0.14 -69.96
C GLN A 36 -29.35 1.46 -69.21
N LEU A 37 -29.85 2.58 -69.74
CA LEU A 37 -29.73 3.87 -69.07
C LEU A 37 -30.47 3.90 -67.72
N GLN A 38 -31.66 3.29 -67.65
CA GLN A 38 -32.41 3.17 -66.40
C GLN A 38 -31.67 2.29 -65.39
N GLN A 39 -31.08 1.17 -65.82
CA GLN A 39 -30.26 0.30 -64.96
C GLN A 39 -29.03 1.06 -64.44
N ASN A 40 -28.31 1.77 -65.31
CA ASN A 40 -27.14 2.56 -64.93
C ASN A 40 -27.51 3.65 -63.90
N ARG A 41 -28.64 4.36 -64.09
CA ARG A 41 -29.14 5.36 -63.12
C ARG A 41 -29.50 4.73 -61.78
N ARG A 42 -30.13 3.55 -61.77
CA ARG A 42 -30.46 2.82 -60.54
C ARG A 42 -29.20 2.40 -59.79
N GLN A 43 -28.21 1.84 -60.49
CA GLN A 43 -26.92 1.46 -59.91
C GLN A 43 -26.18 2.67 -59.34
N GLN A 44 -26.12 3.79 -60.08
CA GLN A 44 -25.48 5.01 -59.60
C GLN A 44 -26.20 5.57 -58.36
N HIS A 45 -27.53 5.52 -58.33
CA HIS A 45 -28.30 5.95 -57.17
C HIS A 45 -28.06 5.04 -55.95
N GLN A 46 -28.06 3.71 -56.14
CA GLN A 46 -27.72 2.76 -55.08
C GLN A 46 -26.31 2.98 -54.54
N GLN A 47 -25.32 3.18 -55.41
CA GLN A 47 -23.95 3.47 -55.01
C GLN A 47 -23.86 4.78 -54.20
N GLN A 48 -24.57 5.83 -54.63
CA GLN A 48 -24.62 7.09 -53.87
C GLN A 48 -25.28 6.92 -52.50
N GLN A 49 -26.33 6.11 -52.39
CA GLN A 49 -26.98 5.82 -51.10
C GLN A 49 -26.03 5.06 -50.17
N GLN A 50 -25.33 4.03 -50.68
CA GLN A 50 -24.33 3.28 -49.93
C GLN A 50 -23.19 4.19 -49.45
N ASN A 51 -22.65 5.03 -50.33
CA ASN A 51 -21.59 5.99 -49.97
C ASN A 51 -22.05 6.97 -48.89
N ARG A 52 -23.31 7.46 -48.95
CA ARG A 52 -23.88 8.33 -47.91
C ARG A 52 -24.02 7.60 -46.58
N GLN A 53 -24.50 6.36 -46.59
CA GLN A 53 -24.64 5.55 -45.37
C GLN A 53 -23.28 5.27 -44.74
N GLN A 54 -22.28 4.90 -45.55
CA GLN A 54 -20.92 4.67 -45.07
C GLN A 54 -20.30 5.94 -44.48
N LEU A 55 -20.48 7.09 -45.13
CA LEU A 55 -20.00 8.37 -44.60
C LEU A 55 -20.67 8.72 -43.26
N GLN A 56 -21.98 8.46 -43.12
CA GLN A 56 -22.69 8.67 -41.86
C GLN A 56 -22.19 7.74 -40.76
N GLN A 57 -21.93 6.47 -41.08
CA GLN A 57 -21.35 5.51 -40.13
C GLN A 57 -19.96 5.95 -39.68
N ASN A 58 -19.09 6.34 -40.61
CA ASN A 58 -17.74 6.83 -40.30
C ASN A 58 -17.78 8.06 -39.39
N ARG A 59 -18.69 9.02 -39.66
CA ARG A 59 -18.87 10.20 -38.80
C ARG A 59 -19.34 9.82 -37.40
N ARG A 60 -20.27 8.85 -37.27
CA ARG A 60 -20.74 8.36 -35.96
C ARG A 60 -19.61 7.70 -35.17
N GLN A 61 -18.82 6.84 -35.82
CA GLN A 61 -17.68 6.17 -35.19
C GLN A 61 -16.62 7.18 -34.74
N GLN A 62 -16.27 8.15 -35.59
CA GLN A 62 -15.31 9.19 -35.23
C GLN A 62 -15.80 10.03 -34.05
N HIS A 63 -17.09 10.36 -34.01
CA HIS A 63 -17.68 11.09 -32.89
C HIS A 63 -17.66 10.28 -31.59
N GLN A 64 -18.00 8.99 -31.66
CA GLN A 64 -17.92 8.08 -30.50
C GLN A 64 -16.49 7.94 -29.98
N GLN A 65 -15.51 7.76 -30.86
CA GLN A 65 -14.10 7.70 -30.49
C GLN A 65 -13.66 9.00 -29.80
N GLN A 66 -14.05 10.15 -30.33
CA GLN A 66 -13.71 11.44 -29.75
C GLN A 66 -14.36 11.65 -28.38
N GLN A 67 -15.58 11.15 -28.18
CA GLN A 67 -16.23 11.15 -26.86
C GLN A 67 -15.50 10.25 -25.85
N GLN A 68 -15.10 9.05 -26.26
CA GLN A 68 -14.32 8.12 -25.43
C GLN A 68 -12.98 8.74 -25.03
N ASN A 69 -12.25 9.31 -25.98
CA ASN A 69 -10.97 9.98 -25.71
C ASN A 69 -11.14 11.15 -24.71
N ARG A 70 -12.21 11.95 -24.87
CA ARG A 70 -12.53 13.03 -23.91
C ARG A 70 -12.87 12.48 -22.52
N GLN A 71 -13.57 11.36 -22.42
CA GLN A 71 -13.88 10.71 -21.14
C GLN A 71 -12.61 10.17 -20.46
N GLN A 72 -11.75 9.48 -21.20
CA GLN A 72 -10.46 9.00 -20.69
C GLN A 72 -9.58 10.16 -20.20
N HIS A 73 -9.49 11.24 -20.97
CA HIS A 73 -8.69 12.39 -20.55
C HIS A 73 -9.25 13.06 -19.28
N ARG A 74 -10.58 13.17 -19.15
CA ARG A 74 -11.21 13.65 -17.90
C ARG A 74 -10.94 12.72 -16.71
N GLN A 75 -10.92 11.40 -16.92
CA GLN A 75 -10.57 10.44 -15.86
C GLN A 75 -9.11 10.59 -15.44
N GLN A 76 -8.18 10.65 -16.39
CA GLN A 76 -6.76 10.88 -16.12
C GLN A 76 -6.53 12.19 -15.37
N HIS A 77 -7.20 13.27 -15.77
CA HIS A 77 -7.08 14.56 -15.10
C HIS A 77 -7.60 14.52 -13.66
N ARG A 78 -8.73 13.84 -13.41
CA ARG A 78 -9.24 13.62 -12.04
C ARG A 78 -8.25 12.80 -11.19
N GLN A 79 -7.68 11.73 -11.76
CA GLN A 79 -6.67 10.93 -11.05
C GLN A 79 -5.43 11.76 -10.72
N LEU A 80 -4.95 12.59 -11.65
CA LEU A 80 -3.81 13.47 -11.43
C LEU A 80 -4.09 14.49 -10.32
N GLN A 81 -5.31 15.05 -10.27
CA GLN A 81 -5.71 15.96 -9.19
C GLN A 81 -5.73 15.26 -7.83
N GLN A 82 -6.25 14.03 -7.74
CA GLN A 82 -6.23 13.23 -6.52
C GLN A 82 -4.79 12.91 -6.09
N ASN A 83 -3.92 12.50 -7.03
CA ASN A 83 -2.51 12.23 -6.74
C ASN A 83 -1.78 13.50 -6.25
N ARG A 84 -2.06 14.68 -6.83
CA ARG A 84 -1.51 15.96 -6.34
C ARG A 84 -2.00 16.31 -4.94
N GLN A 85 -3.28 16.06 -4.63
CA GLN A 85 -3.82 16.26 -3.28
C GLN A 85 -3.16 15.33 -2.26
N GLN A 86 -3.05 14.03 -2.58
CA GLN A 86 -2.34 13.06 -1.74
C GLN A 86 -0.89 13.46 -1.52
N HIS A 87 -0.18 13.89 -2.56
CA HIS A 87 1.20 14.34 -2.44
C HIS A 87 1.34 15.58 -1.54
N ARG A 88 0.44 16.56 -1.66
CA ARG A 88 0.39 17.72 -0.75
C ARG A 88 0.14 17.29 0.70
N GLN A 89 -0.81 16.38 0.93
CA GLN A 89 -1.06 15.85 2.28
C GLN A 89 0.18 15.14 2.84
N LEU A 90 0.86 14.35 2.01
CA LEU A 90 2.09 13.67 2.42
C LEU A 90 3.21 14.65 2.76
N GLN A 91 3.35 15.75 2.00
CA GLN A 91 4.30 16.81 2.31
C GLN A 91 3.96 17.52 3.62
N GLN A 92 2.68 17.83 3.87
CA GLN A 92 2.22 18.40 5.13
C GLN A 92 2.49 17.44 6.30
N ASN A 93 2.18 16.15 6.17
CA ASN A 93 2.46 15.15 7.19
C ASN A 93 3.97 15.04 7.47
N ARG A 94 4.83 15.10 6.44
CA ARG A 94 6.29 15.13 6.63
C ARG A 94 6.76 16.40 7.33
N GLN A 95 6.19 17.55 7.00
CA GLN A 95 6.50 18.82 7.67
C GLN A 95 6.07 18.78 9.14
N GLN A 96 4.85 18.33 9.43
CA GLN A 96 4.38 18.12 10.81
C GLN A 96 5.27 17.14 11.57
N HIS A 97 5.68 16.04 10.94
CA HIS A 97 6.57 15.09 11.60
C HIS A 97 7.96 15.68 11.86
N ARG A 98 8.52 16.44 10.92
CA ARG A 98 9.77 17.20 11.14
C ARG A 98 9.62 18.22 12.26
N GLN A 99 8.51 18.95 12.31
CA GLN A 99 8.26 19.95 13.35
C GLN A 99 8.03 19.30 14.71
N GLN A 100 7.35 18.15 14.78
CA GLN A 100 7.27 17.35 16.01
C GLN A 100 8.64 16.81 16.44
N GLN A 101 9.50 16.42 15.50
CA GLN A 101 10.88 16.01 15.80
C GLN A 101 11.71 17.19 16.31
N GLN A 102 11.58 18.38 15.70
CA GLN A 102 12.24 19.60 16.15
C GLN A 102 11.72 20.06 17.51
N ASN A 103 10.39 20.05 17.74
CA ASN A 103 9.79 20.35 19.03
C ASN A 103 10.23 19.34 20.09
N ARG A 104 10.33 18.04 19.75
CA ARG A 104 10.93 17.05 20.64
C ARG A 104 12.39 17.35 20.92
N GLN A 105 13.20 17.69 19.91
CA GLN A 105 14.61 18.05 20.11
C GLN A 105 14.77 19.30 20.97
N GLN A 106 13.92 20.32 20.79
CA GLN A 106 13.89 21.52 21.61
C GLN A 106 13.41 21.21 23.03
N GLN A 107 12.39 20.37 23.20
CA GLN A 107 11.95 19.86 24.49
C GLN A 107 13.06 19.04 25.18
N TYR A 108 13.81 18.21 24.44
CA TYR A 108 15.00 17.49 24.95
C TYR A 108 16.18 18.42 25.25
N SER A 109 16.26 19.59 24.62
CA SER A 109 17.27 20.62 24.95
C SER A 109 16.94 21.42 26.20
N GLN A 110 15.66 21.42 26.62
CA GLN A 110 15.14 22.09 27.82
C GLN A 110 14.89 21.12 28.98
N LEU A 111 14.91 19.80 28.72
CA LEU A 111 14.96 18.78 29.77
C LEU A 111 16.39 18.74 30.33
N PRO A 112 16.58 18.54 31.66
CA PRO A 112 17.92 18.40 32.24
C PRO A 112 18.70 17.35 31.44
N GLN A 113 19.82 17.76 30.82
CA GLN A 113 20.58 16.94 29.90
C GLN A 113 21.27 15.77 30.63
N SER A 114 20.61 14.62 30.67
CA SER A 114 21.25 13.36 31.08
C SER A 114 20.64 12.19 30.29
N ARG A 115 21.02 12.06 29.00
CA ARG A 115 20.94 10.75 28.34
C ARG A 115 22.02 9.86 28.93
N GLN A 116 21.68 9.21 30.04
CA GLN A 116 22.50 8.20 30.68
C GLN A 116 22.22 6.85 30.01
N LEU A 117 23.26 6.27 29.40
CA LEU A 117 23.23 4.87 28.98
C LEU A 117 23.59 4.01 30.20
N VAL A 118 22.65 3.18 30.64
CA VAL A 118 22.84 2.20 31.72
C VAL A 118 23.32 0.88 31.11
N ARG A 119 24.47 0.39 31.57
CA ARG A 119 24.98 -0.95 31.24
C ARG A 119 25.21 -1.72 32.55
N GLY A 120 24.62 -2.90 32.69
CA GLY A 120 24.92 -3.84 33.77
C GLY A 120 26.04 -4.80 33.33
N THR A 121 27.03 -5.05 34.20
CA THR A 121 28.13 -5.99 33.95
C THR A 121 27.80 -7.41 34.46
N ILE A 122 28.58 -8.39 34.00
CA ILE A 122 28.39 -9.85 34.14
C ILE A 122 28.53 -10.44 35.55
N ASN A 123 28.54 -9.63 36.62
CA ASN A 123 28.41 -10.08 38.02
C ASN A 123 28.20 -8.86 38.93
N GLY A 124 27.01 -8.27 38.88
CA GLY A 124 26.74 -7.14 39.76
C GLY A 124 25.31 -6.62 39.68
N ASN A 125 24.91 -5.93 40.74
CA ASN A 125 23.80 -4.99 40.75
C ASN A 125 24.28 -3.57 40.38
N THR A 126 25.49 -3.44 39.82
CA THR A 126 26.06 -2.14 39.49
C THR A 126 25.36 -1.51 38.29
N VAL A 127 25.32 -0.18 38.30
CA VAL A 127 24.79 0.66 37.22
C VAL A 127 25.87 1.67 36.90
N GLU A 128 26.24 1.78 35.63
CA GLU A 128 27.17 2.80 35.15
C GLU A 128 26.46 3.73 34.18
N LEU A 129 26.86 4.99 34.19
CA LEU A 129 26.25 6.07 33.43
C LEU A 129 27.33 6.70 32.55
N TYR A 130 27.15 6.64 31.23
CA TYR A 130 28.04 7.31 30.29
C TYR A 130 27.53 8.71 29.98
N ASN A 131 28.33 9.74 30.28
CA ASN A 131 28.05 11.10 29.86
C ASN A 131 28.59 11.33 28.43
N THR A 132 27.69 11.53 27.47
CA THR A 132 28.06 11.71 26.06
C THR A 132 28.82 13.00 25.75
N THR A 133 28.74 14.00 26.63
CA THR A 133 29.41 15.30 26.49
C THR A 133 30.83 15.24 27.04
N THR A 134 31.00 14.76 28.28
CA THR A 134 32.31 14.66 28.93
C THR A 134 33.08 13.41 28.54
N LYS A 135 32.41 12.43 27.93
CA LYS A 135 32.97 11.11 27.56
C LYS A 135 33.45 10.28 28.76
N ILE A 136 32.91 10.53 29.94
CA ILE A 136 33.28 9.88 31.20
C ILE A 136 32.17 8.93 31.66
N TRP A 137 32.58 7.80 32.25
CA TRP A 137 31.70 6.88 32.99
C TRP A 137 31.65 7.28 34.46
N SER A 138 30.46 7.22 35.06
CA SER A 138 30.26 7.40 36.50
C SER A 138 29.34 6.32 37.06
N ALA A 139 29.50 5.99 38.35
CA ALA A 139 28.60 5.07 39.03
C ALA A 139 27.21 5.69 39.23
N GLY A 140 26.17 4.94 38.89
CA GLY A 140 24.79 5.18 39.27
C GLY A 140 24.40 4.40 40.52
N PRO A 141 23.14 4.54 41.00
CA PRO A 141 22.66 3.73 42.10
C PRO A 141 22.59 2.28 41.67
N SER A 142 23.08 1.40 42.53
CA SER A 142 22.98 -0.03 42.31
C SER A 142 21.52 -0.49 42.31
N MET A 143 21.24 -1.47 41.46
CA MET A 143 19.98 -2.21 41.41
C MET A 143 19.71 -2.92 42.76
N PHE A 144 18.44 -3.19 43.05
CA PHE A 144 18.07 -3.95 44.24
C PHE A 144 18.49 -5.41 44.15
N ASP A 145 18.28 -6.02 42.99
CA ASP A 145 18.72 -7.39 42.70
C ASP A 145 19.84 -7.35 41.65
N ALA A 146 20.91 -8.10 41.89
CA ALA A 146 21.85 -8.42 40.83
C ALA A 146 21.12 -9.23 39.74
N ARG A 147 21.38 -8.92 38.47
CA ARG A 147 20.67 -9.55 37.34
C ARG A 147 21.52 -9.57 36.07
N ILE A 148 21.66 -10.73 35.44
CA ILE A 148 22.17 -10.89 34.07
C ILE A 148 21.02 -11.25 33.12
N LEU A 149 21.18 -10.95 31.82
CA LEU A 149 20.19 -11.29 30.78
C LEU A 149 18.78 -10.74 31.07
N HIS A 150 18.72 -9.65 31.83
CA HIS A 150 17.52 -8.86 32.03
C HIS A 150 17.30 -7.92 30.84
N THR A 151 16.14 -7.29 30.77
CA THR A 151 15.89 -6.19 29.84
C THR A 151 15.76 -4.88 30.58
N ALA A 152 16.28 -3.80 30.00
CA ALA A 152 16.10 -2.43 30.44
C ALA A 152 15.37 -1.65 29.35
N THR A 153 14.19 -1.10 29.65
CA THR A 153 13.36 -0.35 28.68
C THR A 153 13.29 1.12 29.06
N LEU A 154 13.60 2.01 28.12
CA LEU A 154 13.43 3.46 28.28
C LEU A 154 11.96 3.84 28.13
N LEU A 155 11.42 4.55 29.12
CA LEU A 155 10.06 5.06 29.12
C LEU A 155 9.99 6.46 28.51
N PRO A 156 8.82 6.91 28.02
CA PRO A 156 8.67 8.25 27.42
C PRO A 156 9.02 9.42 28.34
N ASP A 157 8.92 9.22 29.66
CA ASP A 157 9.25 10.21 30.68
C ASP A 157 10.74 10.23 31.06
N GLY A 158 11.57 9.41 30.41
CA GLY A 158 13.01 9.33 30.64
C GLY A 158 13.43 8.34 31.73
N ARG A 159 12.49 7.71 32.44
CA ARG A 159 12.82 6.64 33.40
C ARG A 159 13.17 5.34 32.67
N LEU A 160 13.91 4.47 33.34
CA LEU A 160 14.30 3.14 32.84
C LEU A 160 13.68 2.05 33.70
N ILE A 161 13.01 1.08 33.10
CA ILE A 161 12.49 -0.09 33.81
C ILE A 161 13.35 -1.32 33.51
N ALA A 162 13.92 -1.92 34.55
CA ALA A 162 14.65 -3.19 34.46
C ALA A 162 13.73 -4.33 34.92
N THR A 163 13.62 -5.40 34.13
CA THR A 163 12.74 -6.53 34.44
C THR A 163 13.44 -7.87 34.27
N GLY A 164 13.17 -8.79 35.19
CA GLY A 164 13.63 -10.17 35.14
C GLY A 164 15.15 -10.32 35.10
N GLY A 165 15.63 -11.35 34.43
CA GLY A 165 17.03 -11.76 34.43
C GLY A 165 17.29 -12.97 35.33
N TYR A 166 18.56 -13.31 35.45
CA TYR A 166 19.06 -14.43 36.25
C TYR A 166 20.16 -13.95 37.19
N TYR A 167 20.25 -14.56 38.36
CA TYR A 167 21.40 -14.41 39.24
C TYR A 167 21.73 -15.75 39.91
N ASN A 168 21.15 -16.03 41.08
CA ASN A 168 21.12 -17.38 41.68
C ASN A 168 19.81 -18.12 41.38
N ARG A 169 18.85 -17.42 40.81
CA ARG A 169 17.53 -17.89 40.41
C ARG A 169 17.01 -17.02 39.27
N TYR A 170 15.97 -17.51 38.60
CA TYR A 170 15.18 -16.69 37.68
C TYR A 170 14.49 -15.58 38.45
N LEU A 171 14.58 -14.36 37.96
CA LEU A 171 13.99 -13.19 38.59
C LEU A 171 12.65 -12.87 37.95
N LYS A 172 11.66 -12.58 38.79
CA LYS A 172 10.40 -11.91 38.39
C LYS A 172 10.36 -10.45 38.82
N THR A 173 11.36 -10.01 39.57
CA THR A 173 11.42 -8.66 40.12
C THR A 173 11.66 -7.65 39.02
N ALA A 174 11.11 -6.46 39.24
CA ALA A 174 11.28 -5.33 38.37
C ALA A 174 11.52 -4.07 39.21
N GLU A 175 12.34 -3.17 38.68
CA GLU A 175 12.68 -1.90 39.30
C GLU A 175 12.73 -0.79 38.26
N ILE A 176 12.46 0.42 38.71
CA ILE A 176 12.49 1.61 37.87
C ILE A 176 13.58 2.55 38.38
N TYR A 177 14.41 3.04 37.45
CA TYR A 177 15.44 4.02 37.68
C TYR A 177 14.99 5.38 37.13
N ASN A 178 15.11 6.41 37.97
CA ASN A 178 14.89 7.80 37.61
C ASN A 178 16.25 8.51 37.49
N PRO A 179 16.71 8.84 36.27
CA PRO A 179 18.00 9.49 36.07
C PRO A 179 18.02 10.95 36.57
N THR A 180 16.88 11.63 36.65
CA THR A 180 16.80 13.02 37.11
C THR A 180 17.09 13.14 38.60
N THR A 181 16.58 12.20 39.39
CA THR A 181 16.78 12.16 40.85
C THR A 181 17.91 11.21 41.25
N ASN A 182 18.46 10.47 40.30
CA ASN A 182 19.42 9.40 40.53
C ASN A 182 18.93 8.36 41.57
N THR A 183 17.63 8.05 41.53
CA THR A 183 16.99 7.10 42.46
C THR A 183 16.41 5.91 41.71
N ARG A 184 16.20 4.83 42.47
CA ARG A 184 15.69 3.54 42.04
C ARG A 184 14.62 3.09 43.00
N SER A 185 13.54 2.50 42.50
CA SER A 185 12.44 1.96 43.31
C SER A 185 11.94 0.64 42.73
N THR A 186 11.57 -0.30 43.59
CA THR A 186 10.91 -1.53 43.18
C THR A 186 9.49 -1.26 42.71
N ILE A 187 9.04 -2.02 41.71
CA ILE A 187 7.63 -2.06 41.29
C ILE A 187 7.08 -3.49 41.50
N SER A 188 5.82 -3.72 41.15
CA SER A 188 5.27 -5.07 41.24
C SER A 188 6.07 -6.06 40.38
N SER A 189 6.13 -7.30 40.85
CA SER A 189 6.83 -8.37 40.15
C SER A 189 5.95 -8.97 39.06
N MET A 190 6.60 -9.44 37.98
CA MET A 190 5.96 -10.27 36.97
C MET A 190 5.36 -11.53 37.60
N ASN A 191 4.37 -12.12 36.93
CA ASN A 191 3.80 -13.39 37.34
C ASN A 191 4.77 -14.54 37.09
N THR A 192 5.51 -14.51 35.97
CA THR A 192 6.53 -15.50 35.63
C THR A 192 7.93 -14.90 35.74
N ALA A 193 8.79 -15.55 36.53
CA ALA A 193 10.22 -15.27 36.53
C ALA A 193 10.84 -15.68 35.19
N ARG A 194 11.70 -14.84 34.62
CA ARG A 194 12.28 -15.07 33.29
C ARG A 194 13.59 -14.34 33.06
N TYR A 195 14.48 -14.91 32.27
CA TYR A 195 15.65 -14.23 31.68
C TYR A 195 15.69 -14.42 30.17
N GLY A 196 16.46 -13.59 29.45
CA GLY A 196 16.64 -13.71 28.00
C GLY A 196 15.35 -13.43 27.21
N HIS A 197 14.37 -12.81 27.87
CA HIS A 197 13.12 -12.31 27.31
C HIS A 197 13.34 -10.99 26.60
N GLN A 198 12.32 -10.51 25.89
CA GLN A 198 12.25 -9.13 25.40
C GLN A 198 11.18 -8.33 26.15
N ALA A 199 11.42 -7.03 26.29
CA ALA A 199 10.48 -6.06 26.84
C ALA A 199 10.33 -4.87 25.89
N ILE A 200 9.11 -4.42 25.63
CA ILE A 200 8.78 -3.36 24.69
C ILE A 200 7.74 -2.45 25.30
N TYR A 201 8.03 -1.15 25.38
CA TYR A 201 7.03 -0.15 25.74
C TYR A 201 6.03 0.00 24.59
N LEU A 202 4.75 -0.19 24.90
CA LEU A 202 3.62 0.03 24.00
C LEU A 202 3.05 1.42 24.28
N PRO A 203 3.18 2.38 23.34
CA PRO A 203 2.64 3.73 23.49
C PRO A 203 1.10 3.76 23.57
N ALA A 204 0.57 4.97 23.64
CA ALA A 204 -0.86 5.24 23.61
C ALA A 204 -1.55 4.49 22.44
N PRO A 205 -2.76 3.95 22.66
CA PRO A 205 -3.58 4.12 23.86
C PRO A 205 -3.22 3.19 25.03
N SER A 206 -2.39 2.18 24.82
CA SER A 206 -2.14 1.16 25.86
C SER A 206 -1.30 1.69 27.02
N ASN A 207 -0.21 2.41 26.75
CA ASN A 207 0.76 2.88 27.76
C ASN A 207 1.17 1.75 28.71
N LYS A 208 1.58 0.59 28.16
CA LYS A 208 1.95 -0.62 28.93
C LYS A 208 3.34 -1.11 28.53
N LEU A 209 3.98 -1.88 29.41
CA LEU A 209 5.18 -2.62 29.03
C LEU A 209 4.79 -4.06 28.68
N LEU A 210 5.08 -4.49 27.46
CA LEU A 210 4.91 -5.88 27.05
C LEU A 210 6.21 -6.64 27.25
N VAL A 211 6.16 -7.71 28.04
CA VAL A 211 7.26 -8.65 28.26
C VAL A 211 6.92 -10.00 27.62
N MET A 212 7.85 -10.58 26.87
CA MET A 212 7.59 -11.75 26.01
C MET A 212 8.74 -12.76 26.08
N GLY A 213 8.39 -14.04 26.16
CA GLY A 213 9.33 -15.16 26.02
C GLY A 213 10.36 -15.23 27.15
N GLY A 214 11.55 -15.75 26.82
CA GLY A 214 12.64 -16.02 27.76
C GLY A 214 12.59 -17.44 28.33
N VAL A 215 13.47 -17.71 29.29
CA VAL A 215 13.53 -18.96 30.05
C VAL A 215 13.03 -18.69 31.46
N GLY A 216 12.02 -19.44 31.89
CA GLY A 216 11.50 -19.39 33.25
C GLY A 216 12.07 -20.49 34.15
N ASN A 217 11.44 -20.67 35.32
CA ASN A 217 11.83 -21.69 36.30
C ASN A 217 11.99 -23.07 35.66
N ASN A 218 12.92 -23.88 36.20
CA ASN A 218 13.24 -25.22 35.72
C ASN A 218 13.68 -25.25 34.24
N SER A 219 14.33 -24.18 33.78
CA SER A 219 14.82 -24.04 32.40
C SER A 219 13.73 -24.15 31.33
N VAL A 220 12.47 -23.86 31.67
CA VAL A 220 11.36 -23.95 30.71
C VAL A 220 11.38 -22.74 29.80
N MET A 221 11.55 -22.98 28.49
CA MET A 221 11.36 -21.95 27.47
C MET A 221 9.90 -21.47 27.43
N LEU A 222 9.73 -20.15 27.39
CA LEU A 222 8.44 -19.50 27.46
C LEU A 222 8.00 -18.97 26.10
N GLN A 223 6.70 -19.12 25.84
CA GLN A 223 5.97 -18.32 24.86
C GLN A 223 5.03 -17.31 25.53
N SER A 224 4.94 -17.34 26.87
CA SER A 224 4.04 -16.49 27.63
C SER A 224 4.44 -15.02 27.52
N CYS A 225 3.42 -14.17 27.50
CA CYS A 225 3.53 -12.74 27.44
C CYS A 225 2.83 -12.13 28.65
N GLU A 226 3.37 -11.02 29.16
CA GLU A 226 2.79 -10.27 30.27
C GLU A 226 2.77 -8.77 29.95
N LEU A 227 1.72 -8.09 30.35
CA LEU A 227 1.58 -6.64 30.26
C LEU A 227 1.70 -6.05 31.65
N TYR A 228 2.61 -5.10 31.82
CA TYR A 228 2.65 -4.23 32.98
C TYR A 228 1.82 -2.97 32.70
N ASP A 229 0.87 -2.71 33.59
CA ASP A 229 0.09 -1.49 33.61
C ASP A 229 0.70 -0.50 34.61
N PHE A 230 1.18 0.64 34.10
CA PHE A 230 1.83 1.66 34.93
C PHE A 230 0.85 2.39 35.85
N ALA A 231 -0.45 2.43 35.52
CA ALA A 231 -1.46 3.13 36.31
C ALA A 231 -1.84 2.31 37.54
N SER A 232 -2.01 1.00 37.39
CA SER A 232 -2.35 0.11 38.50
C SER A 232 -1.14 -0.53 39.18
N ASN A 233 0.07 -0.39 38.61
CA ASN A 233 1.28 -1.09 39.07
C ASN A 233 1.04 -2.61 39.16
N THR A 234 0.45 -3.21 38.12
CA THR A 234 0.15 -4.65 38.08
C THR A 234 0.60 -5.30 36.79
N TRP A 235 0.92 -6.59 36.89
CA TRP A 235 1.24 -7.46 35.76
C TRP A 235 0.08 -8.39 35.45
N THR A 236 -0.34 -8.45 34.20
CA THR A 236 -1.36 -9.39 33.73
C THR A 236 -0.83 -10.24 32.59
N TYR A 237 -1.19 -11.51 32.56
CA TYR A 237 -0.95 -12.34 31.38
C TYR A 237 -1.72 -11.79 30.17
N THR A 238 -1.11 -11.89 29.01
CA THR A 238 -1.76 -11.61 27.73
C THR A 238 -1.53 -12.78 26.76
N THR A 239 -2.05 -12.66 25.54
CA THR A 239 -1.92 -13.70 24.52
C THR A 239 -0.45 -14.08 24.33
N SER A 240 -0.19 -15.38 24.38
CA SER A 240 1.15 -15.93 24.18
C SER A 240 1.60 -15.79 22.73
N MET A 241 2.92 -15.78 22.52
CA MET A 241 3.49 -16.01 21.19
C MET A 241 3.10 -17.40 20.68
N ILE A 242 3.13 -17.58 19.36
CA ILE A 242 2.88 -18.88 18.72
C ILE A 242 4.02 -19.86 19.04
N GLU A 243 5.26 -19.34 19.06
CA GLU A 243 6.46 -20.12 19.33
C GLU A 243 7.11 -19.65 20.63
N LYS A 244 7.73 -20.59 21.36
CA LYS A 244 8.62 -20.25 22.47
C LYS A 244 9.87 -19.56 21.91
N ARG A 245 10.32 -18.48 22.55
CA ARG A 245 11.49 -17.70 22.08
C ARG A 245 12.37 -17.25 23.23
N VAL A 246 13.68 -17.36 23.05
CA VAL A 246 14.73 -16.85 23.95
C VAL A 246 15.79 -16.15 23.10
N TYR A 247 16.37 -15.07 23.62
CA TYR A 247 17.42 -14.29 22.93
C TYR A 247 17.02 -13.81 21.53
N PHE A 248 15.73 -13.54 21.36
CA PHE A 248 15.15 -13.04 20.12
C PHE A 248 15.16 -11.52 20.09
N THR A 249 14.93 -10.93 18.91
CA THR A 249 14.72 -9.49 18.79
C THR A 249 13.22 -9.19 18.72
N ALA A 250 12.82 -8.08 19.34
CA ALA A 250 11.45 -7.59 19.27
C ALA A 250 11.47 -6.11 18.90
N THR A 251 10.52 -5.67 18.07
CA THR A 251 10.40 -4.26 17.67
C THR A 251 8.93 -3.88 17.56
N TYR A 252 8.56 -2.77 18.21
CA TYR A 252 7.25 -2.17 18.02
C TYR A 252 7.17 -1.44 16.68
N LEU A 253 6.08 -1.67 15.95
CA LEU A 253 5.76 -1.06 14.67
C LEU A 253 4.56 -0.11 14.87
N PRO A 254 4.79 1.19 15.15
CA PRO A 254 3.72 2.11 15.52
C PRO A 254 2.63 2.27 14.46
N SER A 255 3.01 2.23 13.17
CA SER A 255 2.06 2.35 12.04
C SER A 255 1.07 1.20 11.96
N LEU A 256 1.39 0.05 12.55
CA LEU A 256 0.57 -1.16 12.52
C LEU A 256 -0.01 -1.51 13.90
N SER A 257 0.39 -0.79 14.96
CA SER A 257 0.13 -1.17 16.36
C SER A 257 0.48 -2.64 16.64
N LYS A 258 1.62 -3.11 16.11
CA LYS A 258 2.07 -4.50 16.21
C LYS A 258 3.47 -4.58 16.80
N VAL A 259 3.76 -5.68 17.49
CA VAL A 259 5.12 -6.06 17.87
C VAL A 259 5.57 -7.17 16.94
N LEU A 260 6.70 -6.96 16.29
CA LEU A 260 7.37 -7.95 15.46
C LEU A 260 8.44 -8.64 16.30
N ALA A 261 8.32 -9.95 16.48
CA ALA A 261 9.31 -10.79 17.14
C ALA A 261 10.02 -11.67 16.10
N ILE A 262 11.34 -11.55 15.98
CA ILE A 262 12.13 -12.23 14.95
C ILE A 262 13.23 -13.06 15.59
N GLY A 263 13.40 -14.27 15.06
CA GLY A 263 14.48 -15.17 15.42
C GLY A 263 14.41 -15.64 16.88
N GLY A 264 15.59 -15.88 17.43
CA GLY A 264 15.78 -16.54 18.71
C GLY A 264 15.68 -18.06 18.64
N THR A 265 16.09 -18.66 19.76
CA THR A 265 16.29 -20.09 20.05
C THR A 265 17.60 -20.69 19.53
N ALA A 266 18.40 -21.18 20.48
CA ALA A 266 19.25 -22.36 20.33
C ALA A 266 19.09 -23.18 21.63
N THR A 267 19.01 -24.50 21.44
CA THR A 267 18.75 -25.63 22.36
C THR A 267 18.95 -25.39 23.86
#